data_AF-A0A7W6CH07-F1
#
_entry.id   AF-A0A7W6CH07-F1
#
_cell.length_a   1.000
_cell.length_b   1.000
_cell.length_c   1.000
_cell.angle_alpha   90.00
_cell.angle_beta   90.00
_cell.angle_gamma   90.00
#
_symmetry.space_group_name_H-M   'P 1'
#
loop_
_entity.id
_entity.type
_entity.pdbx_description
1 polymer ?
#
loop_
_entity_poly.entity_id
_entity_poly.type
_entity_poly.pdbx_seq_one_letter_code
_entity_poly.pdbx_strand_id
1 'polypeptide(L)'
;MRWLAGLCAVLLLAPQVSLAASNRAAPAIQTAAAQPLARRIVPLMQDLAQAPGWRAALRADTDMQALAAERAARVASAGDCAPQPACLAQGWMWSEADRDRVSAALRRIGADRARLAALVGGRMRPSRLYASHAELDDPAMLDAAWREAAAGLNHIIAVYALGEKPRYPVIDSMIFDPRDAAYPALLESHTAVTLAEGSGDDTVFDPALRYAMGLLAANERANAAEYLPLSSGLNAPAFAALRVMKQAAHPYSAILVFGHGPEDPVSHTGVLGHLRLRLAAAQLAKGAAPVILLSGGRVHPNRTGYNEAVEMRQELISLYGVSPARIVIEPHARHTTTNLRNCARLLLAAPFAQGKPALLVTDPATHAYIGGEGFAARNRAELGYEPGRVSAGPDALSLRFVPDAHSFHVDPQDPLDP
;
A
#
# COMPACT_ATOMS: atom_id res chain seq x y z
N MET A 1 -54.36 -21.64 -77.10
CA MET A 1 -53.68 -20.34 -77.29
C MET A 1 -52.74 -20.09 -76.13
N ARG A 2 -51.44 -19.84 -76.41
CA ARG A 2 -50.38 -19.25 -75.55
C ARG A 2 -49.90 -20.10 -74.35
N TRP A 3 -48.77 -20.82 -74.41
CA TRP A 3 -47.34 -20.43 -74.32
C TRP A 3 -46.88 -19.86 -72.96
N LEU A 4 -45.97 -20.64 -72.32
CA LEU A 4 -44.81 -20.30 -71.45
C LEU A 4 -44.96 -19.41 -70.21
N ALA A 5 -44.47 -19.90 -69.07
CA ALA A 5 -43.09 -19.66 -68.58
C ALA A 5 -43.00 -20.01 -67.08
N GLY A 6 -42.30 -21.09 -66.73
CA GLY A 6 -41.93 -21.39 -65.35
C GLY A 6 -40.61 -20.71 -65.02
N LEU A 7 -40.65 -19.65 -64.20
CA LEU A 7 -39.48 -18.96 -63.68
C LEU A 7 -38.94 -19.72 -62.45
N CYS A 8 -37.75 -20.31 -62.56
CA CYS A 8 -36.98 -20.80 -61.40
C CYS A 8 -36.36 -19.60 -60.67
N ALA A 9 -36.85 -19.28 -59.47
CA ALA A 9 -36.21 -18.34 -58.58
C ALA A 9 -35.09 -19.05 -57.80
N VAL A 10 -33.83 -18.78 -58.15
CA VAL A 10 -32.66 -19.15 -57.37
C VAL A 10 -32.51 -18.15 -56.23
N LEU A 11 -32.83 -18.58 -55.00
CA LEU A 11 -32.60 -17.83 -53.78
C LEU A 11 -31.08 -17.81 -53.46
N LEU A 12 -30.44 -16.68 -53.71
CA LEU A 12 -29.08 -16.38 -53.23
C LEU A 12 -29.14 -16.13 -51.72
N LEU A 13 -28.73 -17.11 -50.93
CA LEU A 13 -28.46 -16.96 -49.49
C LEU A 13 -27.13 -16.23 -49.30
N ALA A 14 -27.20 -14.92 -49.03
CA ALA A 14 -26.05 -14.18 -48.53
C ALA A 14 -25.72 -14.64 -47.10
N PRO A 15 -24.45 -14.90 -46.75
CA PRO A 15 -24.09 -15.25 -45.38
C PRO A 15 -24.27 -14.01 -44.49
N GLN A 16 -25.21 -14.09 -43.55
CA GLN A 16 -25.33 -13.10 -42.50
C GLN A 16 -24.12 -13.24 -41.57
N VAL A 17 -23.16 -12.31 -41.71
CA VAL A 17 -22.13 -12.09 -40.71
C VAL A 17 -22.85 -11.56 -39.47
N SER A 18 -23.18 -12.45 -38.54
CA SER A 18 -23.55 -12.05 -37.18
C SER A 18 -22.35 -11.35 -36.56
N LEU A 19 -22.40 -10.03 -36.44
CA LEU A 19 -21.61 -9.33 -35.43
C LEU A 19 -22.10 -9.82 -34.07
N ALA A 20 -21.42 -10.82 -33.53
CA ALA A 20 -21.55 -11.16 -32.13
C ALA A 20 -21.15 -9.92 -31.33
N ALA A 21 -22.15 -9.22 -30.79
CA ALA A 21 -21.93 -8.18 -29.79
C ALA A 21 -21.14 -8.83 -28.65
N SER A 22 -19.86 -8.48 -28.52
CA SER A 22 -19.06 -8.85 -27.37
C SER A 22 -19.67 -8.15 -26.17
N ASN A 23 -20.50 -8.88 -25.41
CA ASN A 23 -20.89 -8.51 -24.06
C ASN A 23 -19.64 -8.61 -23.16
N ARG A 24 -18.65 -7.74 -23.37
CA ARG A 24 -17.73 -7.39 -22.31
C ARG A 24 -18.54 -6.53 -21.36
N ALA A 25 -18.99 -7.14 -20.26
CA ALA A 25 -19.47 -6.39 -19.12
C ALA A 25 -18.48 -5.24 -18.87
N ALA A 26 -19.00 -4.02 -18.76
CA ALA A 26 -18.18 -2.87 -18.39
C ALA A 26 -17.38 -3.25 -17.14
N PRO A 27 -16.07 -2.92 -17.07
CA PRO A 27 -15.29 -3.25 -15.89
C PRO A 27 -16.01 -2.66 -14.67
N ALA A 28 -16.33 -3.51 -13.71
CA ALA A 28 -16.96 -3.08 -12.48
C ALA A 28 -16.04 -2.06 -11.80
N ILE A 29 -16.56 -0.86 -11.54
CA ILE A 29 -15.84 0.16 -10.79
C ILE A 29 -15.62 -0.39 -9.37
N GLN A 30 -14.36 -0.45 -8.93
CA GLN A 30 -14.03 -0.94 -7.59
C GLN A 30 -14.50 0.07 -6.54
N THR A 31 -15.10 -0.41 -5.46
CA THR A 31 -15.38 0.44 -4.29
C THR A 31 -14.07 0.96 -3.71
N ALA A 32 -14.07 2.09 -3.00
CA ALA A 32 -12.84 2.59 -2.37
C ALA A 32 -12.19 1.57 -1.43
N ALA A 33 -12.98 0.82 -0.65
CA ALA A 33 -12.45 -0.26 0.19
C ALA A 33 -11.79 -1.41 -0.60
N ALA A 34 -12.13 -1.57 -1.89
CA ALA A 34 -11.50 -2.55 -2.78
C ALA A 34 -10.26 -2.00 -3.50
N GLN A 35 -10.01 -0.68 -3.47
CA GLN A 35 -8.84 -0.09 -4.11
C GLN A 35 -7.55 -0.57 -3.45
N PRO A 36 -6.48 -0.85 -4.23
CA PRO A 36 -5.21 -1.32 -3.69
C PRO A 36 -4.61 -0.40 -2.61
N LEU A 37 -4.74 0.91 -2.78
CA LEU A 37 -4.21 1.89 -1.82
C LEU A 37 -4.96 1.85 -0.48
N ALA A 38 -6.29 1.83 -0.51
CA ALA A 38 -7.11 1.74 0.69
C ALA A 38 -6.81 0.46 1.48
N ARG A 39 -6.71 -0.68 0.78
CA ARG A 39 -6.30 -1.96 1.39
C ARG A 39 -4.93 -1.86 2.05
N ARG A 40 -3.99 -1.13 1.42
CA ARG A 40 -2.62 -1.00 1.92
C ARG A 40 -2.57 -0.16 3.20
N ILE A 41 -3.35 0.92 3.27
CA ILE A 41 -3.30 1.89 4.39
C ILE A 41 -4.22 1.49 5.54
N VAL A 42 -5.45 1.05 5.23
CA VAL A 42 -6.49 0.73 6.23
C VAL A 42 -7.16 -0.61 5.93
N PRO A 43 -6.42 -1.73 6.04
CA PRO A 43 -6.89 -3.06 5.64
C PRO A 43 -8.18 -3.49 6.34
N LEU A 44 -8.45 -2.99 7.54
CA LEU A 44 -9.64 -3.32 8.33
C LEU A 44 -10.94 -3.07 7.57
N MET A 45 -11.00 -2.01 6.75
CA MET A 45 -12.21 -1.68 5.98
C MET A 45 -12.56 -2.79 4.98
N GLN A 46 -11.55 -3.35 4.32
CA GLN A 46 -11.73 -4.48 3.43
C GLN A 46 -12.04 -5.77 4.22
N ASP A 47 -11.37 -6.00 5.34
CA ASP A 47 -11.59 -7.18 6.16
C ASP A 47 -13.04 -7.22 6.69
N LEU A 48 -13.58 -6.10 7.17
CA LEU A 48 -14.98 -5.96 7.58
C LEU A 48 -15.95 -6.15 6.40
N ALA A 49 -15.61 -5.62 5.22
CA ALA A 49 -16.45 -5.75 4.03
C ALA A 49 -16.53 -7.21 3.51
N GLN A 50 -15.44 -7.98 3.66
CA GLN A 50 -15.35 -9.34 3.14
C GLN A 50 -15.55 -10.44 4.17
N ALA A 51 -15.52 -10.13 5.47
CA ALA A 51 -15.81 -11.10 6.52
C ALA A 51 -17.31 -11.44 6.53
N PRO A 52 -17.69 -12.73 6.48
CA PRO A 52 -19.08 -13.15 6.51
C PRO A 52 -19.90 -12.48 7.62
N GLY A 53 -21.02 -11.87 7.25
CA GLY A 53 -21.96 -11.24 8.18
C GLY A 53 -21.58 -9.84 8.70
N TRP A 54 -20.33 -9.40 8.61
CA TRP A 54 -19.91 -8.12 9.19
C TRP A 54 -20.56 -6.91 8.52
N ARG A 55 -20.47 -6.81 7.20
CA ARG A 55 -21.10 -5.70 6.45
C ARG A 55 -22.61 -5.58 6.72
N ALA A 56 -23.32 -6.71 6.72
CA ALA A 56 -24.76 -6.74 6.98
C ALA A 56 -25.09 -6.29 8.42
N ALA A 57 -24.33 -6.76 9.42
CA ALA A 57 -24.53 -6.34 10.80
C ALA A 57 -24.23 -4.86 11.03
N LEU A 58 -23.14 -4.34 10.45
CA LEU A 58 -22.80 -2.91 10.52
C LEU A 58 -23.91 -2.03 9.93
N ARG A 59 -24.54 -2.46 8.83
CA ARG A 59 -25.64 -1.72 8.21
C ARG A 59 -26.95 -1.83 8.98
N ALA A 60 -27.17 -2.94 9.68
CA ALA A 60 -28.38 -3.16 10.48
C ALA A 60 -28.30 -2.57 11.89
N ASP A 61 -27.11 -2.24 12.38
CA ASP A 61 -26.90 -1.67 13.70
C ASP A 61 -27.43 -0.23 13.78
N THR A 62 -28.37 0.00 14.70
CA THR A 62 -29.07 1.29 14.83
C THR A 62 -28.15 2.43 15.23
N ASP A 63 -27.13 2.19 16.05
CA ASP A 63 -26.19 3.23 16.44
C ASP A 63 -25.28 3.61 15.27
N MET A 64 -24.92 2.64 14.41
CA MET A 64 -24.15 2.89 13.19
C MET A 64 -24.96 3.63 12.13
N GLN A 65 -26.25 3.33 11.99
CA GLN A 65 -27.16 4.11 11.14
C GLN A 65 -27.30 5.56 11.62
N ALA A 66 -27.50 5.75 12.93
CA ALA A 66 -27.58 7.09 13.54
C ALA A 66 -26.26 7.85 13.35
N LEU A 67 -25.11 7.21 13.64
CA LEU A 67 -23.80 7.82 13.46
C LEU A 67 -23.55 8.19 11.99
N ALA A 68 -23.93 7.34 11.03
CA ALA A 68 -23.82 7.64 9.60
C ALA A 68 -24.65 8.87 9.23
N ALA A 69 -25.89 8.98 9.71
CA ALA A 69 -26.76 10.12 9.46
C ALA A 69 -26.22 11.41 10.08
N GLU A 70 -25.73 11.36 11.32
CA GLU A 70 -25.12 12.50 12.00
C GLU A 70 -23.86 13.00 11.27
N ARG A 71 -23.00 12.07 10.81
CA ARG A 71 -21.81 12.39 10.03
C ARG A 71 -22.17 12.99 8.67
N ALA A 72 -23.18 12.44 7.99
CA ALA A 72 -23.67 13.00 6.72
C ALA A 72 -24.23 14.41 6.91
N ALA A 73 -25.00 14.67 7.97
CA ALA A 73 -25.50 16.00 8.31
C ALA A 73 -24.35 16.98 8.60
N ARG A 74 -23.31 16.53 9.34
CA ARG A 74 -22.12 17.33 9.62
C ARG A 74 -21.41 17.77 8.33
N VAL A 75 -21.20 16.86 7.38
CA VAL A 75 -20.62 17.16 6.06
C VAL A 75 -21.52 18.11 5.26
N ALA A 76 -22.83 17.85 5.20
CA ALA A 76 -23.76 18.69 4.45
C ALA A 76 -23.83 20.13 4.98
N SER A 77 -23.75 20.30 6.31
CA SER A 77 -23.74 21.62 6.95
C SER A 77 -22.41 22.37 6.82
N ALA A 78 -21.36 21.73 6.31
CA ALA A 78 -20.04 22.36 6.19
C ALA A 78 -19.97 23.44 5.10
N GLY A 79 -20.92 23.52 4.17
CA GLY A 79 -20.91 24.58 3.14
C GLY A 79 -20.93 26.01 3.72
N ASP A 80 -21.64 26.20 4.84
CA ASP A 80 -21.79 27.51 5.50
C ASP A 80 -20.76 27.73 6.63
N CYS A 81 -19.75 26.87 6.74
CA CYS A 81 -18.84 26.88 7.87
C CYS A 81 -17.80 28.02 7.76
N ALA A 82 -17.38 28.56 8.91
CA ALA A 82 -16.30 29.52 9.01
C ALA A 82 -15.35 29.18 10.17
N PRO A 83 -14.02 29.33 10.01
CA PRO A 83 -13.31 29.77 8.81
C PRO A 83 -13.06 28.61 7.81
N GLN A 84 -13.34 28.85 6.53
CA GLN A 84 -12.85 28.00 5.43
C GLN A 84 -11.33 28.17 5.24
N PRO A 85 -10.61 27.16 4.71
CA PRO A 85 -11.09 25.87 4.19
C PRO A 85 -11.22 24.77 5.25
N ALA A 86 -10.71 24.99 6.47
CA ALA A 86 -10.51 23.91 7.44
C ALA A 86 -11.80 23.17 7.80
N CYS A 87 -12.88 23.92 7.99
CA CYS A 87 -14.15 23.37 8.39
C CYS A 87 -14.82 22.48 7.31
N LEU A 88 -14.47 22.64 6.02
CA LEU A 88 -14.93 21.77 4.93
C LEU A 88 -14.38 20.34 5.05
N ALA A 89 -13.13 20.21 5.54
CA ALA A 89 -12.48 18.92 5.71
C ALA A 89 -12.73 18.29 7.09
N GLN A 90 -12.87 19.12 8.14
CA GLN A 90 -13.10 18.64 9.52
C GLN A 90 -14.38 17.80 9.66
N GLY A 91 -15.42 18.08 8.87
CA GLY A 91 -16.66 17.31 8.88
C GLY A 91 -16.44 15.80 8.58
N TRP A 92 -15.40 15.47 7.82
CA TRP A 92 -15.05 14.11 7.42
C TRP A 92 -14.24 13.35 8.47
N MET A 93 -13.63 14.04 9.44
CA MET A 93 -12.79 13.42 10.45
C MET A 93 -13.62 12.57 11.44
N TRP A 94 -13.00 11.55 12.02
CA TRP A 94 -13.53 10.76 13.12
C TRP A 94 -13.22 11.44 14.45
N SER A 95 -14.25 11.95 15.13
CA SER A 95 -14.12 12.47 16.50
C SER A 95 -13.82 11.33 17.50
N GLU A 96 -13.37 11.66 18.70
CA GLU A 96 -13.21 10.66 19.77
C GLU A 96 -14.53 9.96 20.09
N ALA A 97 -15.63 10.72 20.17
CA ALA A 97 -16.97 10.18 20.36
C ALA A 97 -17.40 9.26 19.21
N ASP A 98 -17.08 9.60 17.95
CA ASP A 98 -17.37 8.74 16.80
C ASP A 98 -16.59 7.41 16.93
N ARG A 99 -15.31 7.47 17.31
CA ARG A 99 -14.45 6.29 17.48
C ARG A 99 -14.94 5.39 18.59
N ASP A 100 -15.36 5.94 19.72
CA ASP A 100 -15.89 5.17 20.85
C ASP A 100 -17.25 4.53 20.52
N ARG A 101 -18.12 5.22 19.79
CA ARG A 101 -19.39 4.64 19.30
C ARG A 101 -19.16 3.47 18.37
N VAL A 102 -18.22 3.59 17.43
CA VAL A 102 -17.85 2.47 16.56
C VAL A 102 -17.23 1.33 17.38
N SER A 103 -16.33 1.63 18.32
CA SER A 103 -15.73 0.63 19.21
C SER A 103 -16.79 -0.18 19.97
N ALA A 104 -17.80 0.51 20.52
CA ALA A 104 -18.93 -0.13 21.18
C ALA A 104 -19.76 -0.99 20.21
N ALA A 105 -20.03 -0.50 18.99
CA ALA A 105 -20.76 -1.27 17.98
C ALA A 105 -19.98 -2.50 17.50
N LEU A 106 -18.68 -2.40 17.24
CA LEU A 106 -17.82 -3.52 16.88
C LEU A 106 -17.82 -4.59 17.96
N ARG A 107 -17.77 -4.19 19.24
CA ARG A 107 -17.89 -5.10 20.38
C ARG A 107 -19.25 -5.81 20.43
N ARG A 108 -20.36 -5.08 20.24
CA ARG A 108 -21.71 -5.68 20.21
C ARG A 108 -21.87 -6.65 19.05
N ILE A 109 -21.49 -6.24 17.84
CA ILE A 109 -21.56 -7.06 16.62
C ILE A 109 -20.67 -8.30 16.75
N GLY A 110 -19.47 -8.12 17.31
CA GLY A 110 -18.50 -9.18 17.58
C GLY A 110 -18.85 -10.10 18.76
N ALA A 111 -19.92 -9.84 19.52
CA ALA A 111 -20.39 -10.76 20.55
C ALA A 111 -20.85 -12.11 19.97
N ASP A 112 -21.24 -12.12 18.69
CA ASP A 112 -21.39 -13.33 17.90
C ASP A 112 -20.01 -13.95 17.60
N ARG A 113 -19.70 -15.04 18.30
CA ARG A 113 -18.40 -15.73 18.20
C ARG A 113 -18.07 -16.21 16.79
N ALA A 114 -19.06 -16.69 16.03
CA ALA A 114 -18.81 -17.17 14.68
C ALA A 114 -18.44 -16.02 13.74
N ARG A 115 -19.10 -14.87 13.90
CA ARG A 115 -18.81 -13.65 13.17
C ARG A 115 -17.43 -13.09 13.53
N LEU A 116 -17.10 -13.01 14.81
CA LEU A 116 -15.78 -12.53 15.25
C LEU A 116 -14.66 -13.45 14.76
N ALA A 117 -14.82 -14.76 14.89
CA ALA A 117 -13.85 -15.75 14.39
C ALA A 117 -13.64 -15.64 12.87
N ALA A 118 -14.70 -15.37 12.09
CA ALA A 118 -14.60 -15.19 10.65
C ALA A 118 -13.79 -13.94 10.24
N LEU A 119 -13.78 -12.90 11.06
CA LEU A 119 -12.98 -11.70 10.82
C LEU A 119 -11.57 -11.85 11.41
N VAL A 120 -11.46 -12.02 12.72
CA VAL A 120 -10.15 -11.97 13.40
C VAL A 120 -9.33 -13.22 13.08
N GLY A 121 -9.91 -14.40 13.32
CA GLY A 121 -9.26 -15.68 13.05
C GLY A 121 -9.16 -16.01 11.56
N GLY A 122 -10.15 -15.62 10.76
CA GLY A 122 -10.21 -15.91 9.33
C GLY A 122 -9.42 -14.95 8.43
N ARG A 123 -9.20 -13.70 8.87
CA ARG A 123 -8.61 -12.65 8.03
C ARG A 123 -7.50 -11.88 8.72
N MET A 124 -7.78 -11.26 9.88
CA MET A 124 -6.84 -10.34 10.51
C MET A 124 -5.55 -11.06 10.94
N ARG A 125 -5.63 -12.10 11.75
CA ARG A 125 -4.45 -12.85 12.23
C ARG A 125 -3.66 -13.51 11.09
N PRO A 126 -4.29 -14.24 10.14
CA PRO A 126 -3.56 -14.82 9.01
C PRO A 126 -2.86 -13.80 8.10
N SER A 127 -3.42 -12.58 7.98
CA SER A 127 -2.82 -11.53 7.15
C SER A 127 -1.51 -10.98 7.70
N ARG A 128 -1.31 -11.06 9.03
CA ARG A 128 -0.23 -10.43 9.80
C ARG A 128 -0.20 -8.88 9.74
N LEU A 129 -1.17 -8.24 9.10
CA LEU A 129 -1.21 -6.76 8.95
C LEU A 129 -1.42 -6.03 10.30
N TYR A 130 -1.78 -6.77 11.34
CA TYR A 130 -2.02 -6.29 12.70
C TYR A 130 -0.96 -6.80 13.69
N ALA A 131 0.28 -7.01 13.22
CA ALA A 131 1.33 -7.69 13.99
C ALA A 131 1.64 -7.03 15.36
N SER A 132 1.53 -5.71 15.48
CA SER A 132 1.70 -5.01 16.78
C SER A 132 0.64 -5.38 17.82
N HIS A 133 -0.50 -5.91 17.37
CA HIS A 133 -1.63 -6.31 18.21
C HIS A 133 -1.75 -7.83 18.36
N ALA A 134 -0.77 -8.60 17.90
CA ALA A 134 -0.85 -10.06 17.82
C ALA A 134 -1.19 -10.74 19.16
N GLU A 135 -0.71 -10.17 20.27
CA GLU A 135 -0.91 -10.70 21.63
C GLU A 135 -2.22 -10.25 22.28
N LEU A 136 -2.97 -9.33 21.67
CA LEU A 136 -4.29 -8.93 22.15
C LEU A 136 -5.31 -10.06 21.90
N ASP A 137 -6.34 -10.12 22.75
CA ASP A 137 -7.52 -10.95 22.48
C ASP A 137 -8.30 -10.44 21.25
N ASP A 138 -9.18 -11.25 20.69
CA ASP A 138 -9.86 -10.92 19.42
C ASP A 138 -10.67 -9.61 19.48
N PRO A 139 -11.47 -9.33 20.54
CA PRO A 139 -12.13 -8.04 20.67
C PRO A 139 -11.17 -6.86 20.80
N ALA A 140 -10.08 -6.99 21.57
CA ALA A 140 -9.12 -5.92 21.77
C ALA A 140 -8.28 -5.66 20.51
N MET A 141 -7.91 -6.70 19.75
CA MET A 141 -7.26 -6.54 18.44
C MET A 141 -8.16 -5.78 17.46
N LEU A 142 -9.46 -6.12 17.41
CA LEU A 142 -10.41 -5.43 16.55
C LEU A 142 -10.58 -3.95 16.94
N ASP A 143 -10.67 -3.66 18.24
CA ASP A 143 -10.76 -2.29 18.75
C ASP A 143 -9.50 -1.46 18.41
N ALA A 144 -8.32 -2.02 18.66
CA ALA A 144 -7.04 -1.38 18.36
C ALA A 144 -6.90 -1.10 16.85
N ALA A 145 -7.19 -2.08 16.01
CA ALA A 145 -7.17 -1.94 14.56
C ALA A 145 -8.14 -0.84 14.06
N TRP A 146 -9.32 -0.73 14.68
CA TRP A 146 -10.27 0.33 14.35
C TRP A 146 -9.74 1.71 14.73
N ARG A 147 -9.20 1.85 15.95
CA ARG A 147 -8.67 3.13 16.44
C ARG A 147 -7.51 3.61 15.56
N GLU A 148 -6.62 2.70 15.15
CA GLU A 148 -5.54 3.01 14.21
C GLU A 148 -6.05 3.39 12.82
N ALA A 149 -7.01 2.64 12.28
CA ALA A 149 -7.59 2.98 10.97
C ALA A 149 -8.26 4.36 10.99
N ALA A 150 -9.03 4.68 12.03
CA ALA A 150 -9.65 6.00 12.20
C ALA A 150 -8.61 7.11 12.37
N ALA A 151 -7.53 6.85 13.12
CA ALA A 151 -6.42 7.79 13.25
C ALA A 151 -5.70 8.03 11.92
N GLY A 152 -5.46 6.99 11.12
CA GLY A 152 -4.87 7.09 9.79
C GLY A 152 -5.72 7.89 8.81
N LEU A 153 -7.03 7.65 8.77
CA LEU A 153 -7.95 8.45 7.96
C LEU A 153 -7.92 9.93 8.36
N ASN A 154 -7.91 10.21 9.66
CA ASN A 154 -7.77 11.59 10.16
C ASN A 154 -6.41 12.19 9.79
N HIS A 155 -5.32 11.41 9.86
CA HIS A 155 -3.99 11.87 9.48
C HIS A 155 -3.93 12.24 8.00
N ILE A 156 -4.51 11.42 7.12
CA ILE A 156 -4.62 11.75 5.69
C ILE A 156 -5.37 13.06 5.49
N ILE A 157 -6.51 13.26 6.15
CA ILE A 157 -7.29 14.50 6.05
C ILE A 157 -6.47 15.70 6.57
N ALA A 158 -5.81 15.55 7.72
CA ALA A 158 -4.98 16.58 8.31
C ALA A 158 -3.84 17.02 7.37
N VAL A 159 -3.11 16.07 6.78
CA VAL A 159 -2.00 16.40 5.88
C VAL A 159 -2.49 16.91 4.53
N TYR A 160 -3.43 16.19 3.90
CA TYR A 160 -3.75 16.38 2.48
C TYR A 160 -4.97 17.27 2.21
N ALA A 161 -5.70 17.67 3.25
CA ALA A 161 -6.74 18.70 3.19
C ALA A 161 -6.47 19.93 4.07
N LEU A 162 -5.85 19.76 5.24
CA LEU A 162 -5.61 20.86 6.18
C LEU A 162 -4.18 21.43 6.12
N GLY A 163 -3.25 20.76 5.44
CA GLY A 163 -1.86 21.18 5.31
C GLY A 163 -1.02 21.02 6.56
N GLU A 164 -1.41 20.10 7.45
CA GLU A 164 -0.53 19.68 8.53
C GLU A 164 0.72 19.00 7.98
N LYS A 165 1.83 19.14 8.72
CA LYS A 165 3.11 18.55 8.32
C LYS A 165 3.07 17.03 8.53
N PRO A 166 3.36 16.21 7.50
CA PRO A 166 3.54 14.77 7.69
C PRO A 166 4.86 14.50 8.42
N ARG A 167 5.12 13.22 8.72
CA ARG A 167 6.39 12.77 9.33
C ARG A 167 7.62 13.23 8.53
N TYR A 168 7.52 13.24 7.20
CA TYR A 168 8.60 13.71 6.31
C TYR A 168 8.13 14.84 5.38
N PRO A 169 8.10 16.10 5.88
CA PRO A 169 7.51 17.23 5.15
C PRO A 169 8.14 17.52 3.79
N VAL A 170 9.42 17.18 3.59
CA VAL A 170 10.13 17.46 2.33
C VAL A 170 9.60 16.63 1.15
N ILE A 171 9.09 15.42 1.41
CA ILE A 171 8.75 14.43 0.38
C ILE A 171 7.29 13.95 0.42
N ASP A 172 6.59 14.18 1.55
CA ASP A 172 5.24 13.65 1.78
C ASP A 172 4.15 14.73 1.85
N SER A 173 4.52 16.01 1.92
CA SER A 173 3.54 17.10 2.06
C SER A 173 2.54 17.18 0.93
N MET A 174 1.38 17.78 1.20
CA MET A 174 0.40 18.12 0.17
C MET A 174 0.98 19.02 -0.92
N ILE A 175 0.35 19.02 -2.09
CA ILE A 175 0.81 19.81 -3.26
C ILE A 175 0.10 21.18 -3.38
N PHE A 176 -0.96 21.41 -2.62
CA PHE A 176 -1.72 22.67 -2.63
C PHE A 176 -1.30 23.59 -1.48
N ASP A 177 -1.54 24.89 -1.61
CA ASP A 177 -1.45 25.85 -0.50
C ASP A 177 -2.86 26.07 0.07
N PRO A 178 -3.15 25.67 1.33
CA PRO A 178 -4.45 25.88 1.95
C PRO A 178 -4.87 27.35 2.08
N ARG A 179 -3.95 28.30 1.88
CA ARG A 179 -4.22 29.74 1.92
C ARG A 179 -4.67 30.31 0.57
N ASP A 180 -4.62 29.51 -0.49
CA ASP A 180 -5.12 29.90 -1.80
C ASP A 180 -6.65 30.10 -1.75
N ALA A 181 -7.13 31.23 -2.25
CA ALA A 181 -8.55 31.56 -2.30
C ALA A 181 -9.37 30.58 -3.15
N ALA A 182 -8.75 29.86 -4.09
CA ALA A 182 -9.41 28.83 -4.89
C ALA A 182 -9.51 27.47 -4.18
N TYR A 183 -8.74 27.26 -3.10
CA TYR A 183 -8.66 25.96 -2.42
C TYR A 183 -9.99 25.47 -1.81
N PRO A 184 -10.85 26.33 -1.20
CA PRO A 184 -12.17 25.89 -0.73
C PRO A 184 -13.01 25.23 -1.82
N ALA A 185 -13.03 25.78 -3.04
CA ALA A 185 -13.79 25.22 -4.17
C ALA A 185 -13.31 23.82 -4.57
N LEU A 186 -12.02 23.51 -4.39
CA LEU A 186 -11.49 22.17 -4.59
C LEU A 186 -12.03 21.19 -3.54
N LEU A 187 -12.04 21.58 -2.25
CA LEU A 187 -12.58 20.73 -1.18
C LEU A 187 -14.11 20.55 -1.28
N GLU A 188 -14.84 21.57 -1.71
CA GLU A 188 -16.27 21.48 -2.00
C GLU A 188 -16.54 20.53 -3.17
N SER A 189 -15.77 20.63 -4.26
CA SER A 189 -15.87 19.72 -5.39
C SER A 189 -15.57 18.28 -4.98
N HIS A 190 -14.50 18.07 -4.20
CA HIS A 190 -14.15 16.76 -3.67
C HIS A 190 -15.24 16.18 -2.77
N THR A 191 -15.85 17.02 -1.91
CA THR A 191 -17.00 16.65 -1.08
C THR A 191 -18.20 16.23 -1.94
N ALA A 192 -18.55 17.03 -2.96
CA ALA A 192 -19.68 16.73 -3.84
C ALA A 192 -19.49 15.41 -4.61
N VAL A 193 -18.29 15.17 -5.16
CA VAL A 193 -17.95 13.90 -5.83
C VAL A 193 -18.02 12.74 -4.84
N THR A 194 -17.45 12.89 -3.64
CA THR A 194 -17.49 11.86 -2.60
C THR A 194 -18.94 11.54 -2.20
N LEU A 195 -19.84 12.52 -2.10
CA LEU A 195 -21.24 12.23 -1.79
C LEU A 195 -21.96 11.54 -2.96
N ALA A 196 -21.71 11.97 -4.20
CA ALA A 196 -22.32 11.41 -5.41
C ALA A 196 -21.91 9.95 -5.70
N GLU A 197 -20.70 9.55 -5.30
CA GLU A 197 -20.23 8.16 -5.40
C GLU A 197 -20.87 7.21 -4.37
N GLY A 198 -21.69 7.73 -3.45
CA GLY A 198 -22.31 6.91 -2.41
C GLY A 198 -23.22 5.83 -2.97
N SER A 199 -23.22 4.67 -2.31
CA SER A 199 -24.10 3.56 -2.68
C SER A 199 -25.06 3.22 -1.54
N GLY A 200 -26.21 2.64 -1.87
CA GLY A 200 -27.13 2.10 -0.85
C GLY A 200 -26.53 0.99 0.01
N ASP A 201 -25.40 0.41 -0.42
CA ASP A 201 -24.68 -0.65 0.28
C ASP A 201 -23.54 -0.14 1.19
N ASP A 202 -23.35 1.18 1.29
CA ASP A 202 -22.34 1.78 2.15
C ASP A 202 -22.57 1.41 3.63
N THR A 203 -21.46 1.24 4.33
CA THR A 203 -21.35 1.21 5.79
C THR A 203 -21.02 2.60 6.31
N VAL A 204 -20.99 2.77 7.64
CA VAL A 204 -20.58 4.03 8.28
C VAL A 204 -19.13 4.46 7.92
N PHE A 205 -18.31 3.54 7.42
CA PHE A 205 -16.89 3.78 7.10
C PHE A 205 -16.66 4.33 5.69
N ASP A 206 -17.49 3.91 4.73
CA ASP A 206 -17.22 4.08 3.31
C ASP A 206 -17.10 5.55 2.87
N PRO A 207 -17.93 6.50 3.34
CA PRO A 207 -17.81 7.91 2.95
C PRO A 207 -16.47 8.54 3.36
N ALA A 208 -16.01 8.31 4.60
CA ALA A 208 -14.75 8.86 5.09
C ALA A 208 -13.53 8.22 4.40
N LEU A 209 -13.62 6.93 4.10
CA LEU A 209 -12.60 6.22 3.34
C LEU A 209 -12.48 6.78 1.91
N ARG A 210 -13.61 6.97 1.22
CA ARG A 210 -13.67 7.56 -0.13
C ARG A 210 -13.07 8.96 -0.14
N TYR A 211 -13.46 9.80 0.84
CA TYR A 211 -12.90 11.14 0.99
C TYR A 211 -11.38 11.11 1.15
N ALA A 212 -10.85 10.29 2.06
CA ALA A 212 -9.40 10.19 2.30
C ALA A 212 -8.62 9.68 1.07
N MET A 213 -9.13 8.67 0.38
CA MET A 213 -8.48 8.15 -0.83
C MET A 213 -8.51 9.16 -1.98
N GLY A 214 -9.60 9.91 -2.13
CA GLY A 214 -9.67 10.99 -3.12
C GLY A 214 -8.71 12.14 -2.81
N LEU A 215 -8.45 12.46 -1.53
CA LEU A 215 -7.41 13.43 -1.17
C LEU A 215 -6.01 12.96 -1.57
N LEU A 216 -5.69 11.68 -1.36
CA LEU A 216 -4.41 11.11 -1.82
C LEU A 216 -4.32 11.14 -3.34
N ALA A 217 -5.39 10.80 -4.05
CA ALA A 217 -5.42 10.87 -5.52
C ALA A 217 -5.23 12.31 -6.02
N ALA A 218 -5.95 13.29 -5.45
CA ALA A 218 -5.83 14.71 -5.78
C ALA A 218 -4.44 15.28 -5.51
N ASN A 219 -3.72 14.75 -4.52
CA ASN A 219 -2.33 15.12 -4.20
C ASN A 219 -1.28 14.27 -4.95
N GLU A 220 -1.68 13.54 -6.00
CA GLU A 220 -0.79 12.68 -6.80
C GLU A 220 -0.08 11.59 -5.98
N ARG A 221 -0.70 11.13 -4.89
CA ARG A 221 -0.17 10.13 -3.96
C ARG A 221 -0.67 8.70 -4.22
N ALA A 222 -1.45 8.51 -5.27
CA ALA A 222 -1.93 7.18 -5.69
C ALA A 222 -0.78 6.24 -6.12
N ASN A 223 0.39 6.80 -6.44
CA ASN A 223 1.60 6.05 -6.80
C ASN A 223 2.10 5.11 -5.68
N ALA A 224 1.69 5.32 -4.43
CA ALA A 224 1.99 4.43 -3.30
C ALA A 224 1.44 2.99 -3.47
N ALA A 225 0.52 2.79 -4.43
CA ALA A 225 -0.02 1.47 -4.78
C ALA A 225 0.57 0.88 -6.09
N GLU A 226 1.44 1.60 -6.81
CA GLU A 226 2.06 1.09 -8.02
C GLU A 226 2.84 -0.21 -7.76
N TYR A 227 3.02 -1.05 -8.79
CA TYR A 227 3.75 -2.33 -8.71
C TYR A 227 3.14 -3.40 -7.78
N LEU A 228 2.00 -3.16 -7.15
CA LEU A 228 1.27 -4.19 -6.42
C LEU A 228 0.47 -5.09 -7.37
N PRO A 229 0.35 -6.41 -7.07
CA PRO A 229 1.06 -7.14 -6.01
C PRO A 229 2.54 -7.38 -6.35
N LEU A 230 3.41 -7.28 -5.34
CA LEU A 230 4.88 -7.40 -5.49
C LEU A 230 5.35 -8.77 -6.03
N SER A 231 4.52 -9.80 -6.01
CA SER A 231 4.84 -11.11 -6.59
C SER A 231 4.65 -11.19 -8.11
N SER A 232 4.18 -10.12 -8.74
CA SER A 232 3.85 -10.03 -10.17
C SER A 232 4.69 -8.97 -10.88
N GLY A 233 4.34 -8.62 -12.12
CA GLY A 233 5.02 -7.58 -12.89
C GLY A 233 6.52 -7.82 -13.05
N LEU A 234 7.35 -6.82 -12.72
CA LEU A 234 8.82 -6.87 -12.82
C LEU A 234 9.46 -7.95 -11.94
N ASN A 235 8.76 -8.37 -10.89
CA ASN A 235 9.20 -9.41 -9.95
C ASN A 235 8.77 -10.82 -10.36
N ALA A 236 7.83 -10.97 -11.30
CA ALA A 236 7.29 -12.28 -11.67
C ALA A 236 8.37 -13.32 -12.05
N PRO A 237 9.42 -12.98 -12.84
CA PRO A 237 10.47 -13.94 -13.18
C PRO A 237 11.25 -14.44 -11.96
N ALA A 238 11.62 -13.55 -11.04
CA ALA A 238 12.37 -13.92 -9.84
C ALA A 238 11.51 -14.72 -8.85
N PHE A 239 10.24 -14.33 -8.67
CA PHE A 239 9.31 -15.11 -7.85
C PHE A 239 9.09 -16.52 -8.40
N ALA A 240 8.97 -16.68 -9.73
CA ALA A 240 8.87 -17.99 -10.36
C ALA A 240 10.14 -18.83 -10.14
N ALA A 241 11.33 -18.24 -10.32
CA ALA A 241 12.60 -18.93 -10.11
C ALA A 241 12.80 -19.35 -8.64
N LEU A 242 12.52 -18.47 -7.68
CA LEU A 242 12.69 -18.74 -6.25
C LEU A 242 11.83 -19.94 -5.77
N ARG A 243 10.64 -20.16 -6.34
CA ARG A 243 9.78 -21.30 -5.97
C ARG A 243 10.41 -22.66 -6.25
N VAL A 244 11.26 -22.76 -7.27
CA VAL A 244 11.87 -24.03 -7.71
C VAL A 244 13.37 -24.11 -7.40
N MET A 245 13.97 -22.99 -6.99
CA MET A 245 15.40 -22.91 -6.69
C MET A 245 15.74 -23.60 -5.36
N LYS A 246 16.88 -24.30 -5.32
CA LYS A 246 17.47 -24.85 -4.09
C LYS A 246 18.10 -23.74 -3.23
N GLN A 247 17.27 -22.87 -2.66
CA GLN A 247 17.72 -21.70 -1.87
C GLN A 247 18.57 -22.06 -0.65
N ALA A 248 18.45 -23.29 -0.13
CA ALA A 248 19.27 -23.81 0.97
C ALA A 248 20.77 -23.90 0.63
N ALA A 249 21.15 -23.95 -0.67
CA ALA A 249 22.54 -24.03 -1.10
C ALA A 249 23.33 -22.72 -0.90
N HIS A 250 22.63 -21.60 -0.67
CA HIS A 250 23.26 -20.29 -0.45
C HIS A 250 23.43 -20.02 1.06
N PRO A 251 24.41 -19.22 1.50
CA PRO A 251 24.51 -18.82 2.90
C PRO A 251 23.43 -17.82 3.32
N TYR A 252 23.02 -16.91 2.42
CA TYR A 252 22.02 -15.87 2.70
C TYR A 252 20.70 -16.11 1.95
N SER A 253 19.60 -15.52 2.42
CA SER A 253 18.27 -15.58 1.77
C SER A 253 18.17 -14.62 0.58
N ALA A 254 18.77 -13.44 0.68
CA ALA A 254 18.90 -12.44 -0.38
C ALA A 254 20.14 -11.56 -0.15
N ILE A 255 20.58 -10.86 -1.20
CA ILE A 255 21.46 -9.69 -1.09
C ILE A 255 20.58 -8.45 -1.11
N LEU A 256 20.61 -7.63 -0.06
CA LEU A 256 19.82 -6.40 0.02
C LEU A 256 20.64 -5.22 -0.50
N VAL A 257 20.03 -4.40 -1.33
CA VAL A 257 20.60 -3.14 -1.82
C VAL A 257 19.58 -2.04 -1.63
N PHE A 258 19.97 -1.01 -0.89
CA PHE A 258 19.14 0.16 -0.68
C PHE A 258 19.48 1.24 -1.68
N GLY A 259 18.42 1.85 -2.21
CA GLY A 259 18.48 2.98 -3.11
C GLY A 259 19.28 4.15 -2.54
N HIS A 260 19.80 4.93 -3.46
CA HIS A 260 20.43 6.20 -3.18
C HIS A 260 20.08 7.11 -4.36
N GLY A 261 18.99 7.86 -4.17
CA GLY A 261 18.50 8.81 -5.15
C GLY A 261 19.57 9.83 -5.56
N PRO A 262 19.51 10.30 -6.81
CA PRO A 262 20.40 11.35 -7.29
C PRO A 262 20.14 12.68 -6.56
N GLU A 263 21.16 13.54 -6.48
CA GLU A 263 21.01 14.91 -5.99
C GLU A 263 20.46 15.86 -7.07
N ASP A 264 20.41 15.41 -8.32
CA ASP A 264 20.00 16.18 -9.48
C ASP A 264 18.82 15.52 -10.24
N PRO A 265 18.03 16.28 -11.02
CA PRO A 265 16.87 15.75 -11.74
C PRO A 265 17.19 14.94 -13.01
N VAL A 266 18.45 14.88 -13.44
CA VAL A 266 18.86 14.26 -14.72
C VAL A 266 19.38 12.84 -14.49
N SER A 267 20.13 12.64 -13.42
CA SER A 267 20.66 11.33 -13.05
C SER A 267 19.53 10.37 -12.67
N HIS A 268 19.70 9.10 -13.00
CA HIS A 268 18.72 8.05 -12.69
C HIS A 268 19.00 7.38 -11.34
N THR A 269 20.28 7.34 -10.94
CA THR A 269 20.79 6.72 -9.71
C THR A 269 21.95 7.59 -9.19
N GLY A 270 22.12 7.72 -7.87
CA GLY A 270 23.27 8.41 -7.29
C GLY A 270 24.57 7.57 -7.33
N VAL A 271 25.73 8.23 -7.21
CA VAL A 271 27.06 7.59 -7.34
C VAL A 271 27.26 6.40 -6.41
N LEU A 272 26.82 6.51 -5.15
CA LEU A 272 26.91 5.41 -4.20
C LEU A 272 26.03 4.22 -4.61
N GLY A 273 24.90 4.46 -5.27
CA GLY A 273 24.03 3.41 -5.82
C GLY A 273 24.78 2.51 -6.79
N HIS A 274 25.51 3.08 -7.75
CA HIS A 274 26.33 2.32 -8.71
C HIS A 274 27.36 1.41 -8.02
N LEU A 275 28.03 1.90 -6.98
CA LEU A 275 29.01 1.12 -6.21
C LEU A 275 28.36 -0.05 -5.47
N ARG A 276 27.18 0.18 -4.87
CA ARG A 276 26.42 -0.86 -4.17
C ARG A 276 25.93 -1.94 -5.14
N LEU A 277 25.47 -1.56 -6.34
CA LEU A 277 25.04 -2.52 -7.37
C LEU A 277 26.19 -3.37 -7.89
N ARG A 278 27.37 -2.78 -8.11
CA ARG A 278 28.59 -3.53 -8.44
C ARG A 278 28.92 -4.57 -7.37
N LEU A 279 28.83 -4.17 -6.10
CA LEU A 279 29.11 -5.07 -4.97
C LEU A 279 28.07 -6.20 -4.89
N ALA A 280 26.79 -5.89 -5.10
CA ALA A 280 25.72 -6.88 -5.14
C ALA A 280 25.89 -7.90 -6.26
N ALA A 281 26.22 -7.45 -7.48
CA ALA A 281 26.50 -8.31 -8.62
C ALA A 281 27.68 -9.26 -8.33
N ALA A 282 28.75 -8.75 -7.71
CA ALA A 282 29.89 -9.57 -7.31
C ALA A 282 29.52 -10.62 -6.24
N GLN A 283 28.71 -10.27 -5.24
CA GLN A 283 28.25 -11.23 -4.23
C GLN A 283 27.30 -12.29 -4.82
N LEU A 284 26.45 -11.89 -5.77
CA LEU A 284 25.57 -12.83 -6.48
C LEU A 284 26.38 -13.84 -7.30
N ALA A 285 27.42 -13.38 -8.00
CA ALA A 285 28.33 -14.22 -8.77
C ALA A 285 29.10 -15.22 -7.91
N LYS A 286 29.46 -14.84 -6.67
CA LYS A 286 30.05 -15.73 -5.65
C LYS A 286 29.06 -16.74 -5.05
N GLY A 287 27.79 -16.67 -5.42
CA GLY A 287 26.75 -17.54 -4.88
C GLY A 287 26.32 -17.21 -3.45
N ALA A 288 26.56 -15.99 -2.97
CA ALA A 288 26.21 -15.60 -1.59
C ALA A 288 24.70 -15.70 -1.30
N ALA A 289 23.86 -15.43 -2.31
CA ALA A 289 22.40 -15.51 -2.19
C ALA A 289 21.75 -15.95 -3.51
N PRO A 290 20.50 -16.47 -3.45
CA PRO A 290 19.74 -16.81 -4.64
C PRO A 290 19.25 -15.59 -5.43
N VAL A 291 19.22 -14.39 -4.84
CA VAL A 291 18.57 -13.22 -5.44
C VAL A 291 19.14 -11.93 -4.87
N ILE A 292 19.11 -10.85 -5.66
CA ILE A 292 19.30 -9.47 -5.21
C ILE A 292 17.92 -8.86 -4.98
N LEU A 293 17.69 -8.30 -3.78
CA LEU A 293 16.50 -7.54 -3.42
C LEU A 293 16.87 -6.05 -3.36
N LEU A 294 16.31 -5.29 -4.30
CA LEU A 294 16.49 -3.86 -4.46
C LEU A 294 15.36 -3.13 -3.75
N SER A 295 15.65 -2.19 -2.87
CA SER A 295 14.63 -1.44 -2.12
C SER A 295 14.84 0.05 -2.33
N GLY A 296 13.77 0.77 -2.67
CA GLY A 296 13.80 2.22 -2.94
C GLY A 296 12.64 2.67 -3.84
N GLY A 297 11.94 3.71 -3.41
CA GLY A 297 10.75 4.25 -4.07
C GLY A 297 11.00 5.50 -4.92
N ARG A 298 9.93 6.28 -5.14
CA ARG A 298 9.98 7.59 -5.78
C ARG A 298 10.06 8.68 -4.72
N VAL A 299 11.28 9.05 -4.32
CA VAL A 299 11.49 9.93 -3.16
C VAL A 299 12.19 11.21 -3.54
N HIS A 300 13.40 11.08 -4.09
CA HIS A 300 14.27 12.21 -4.40
C HIS A 300 14.62 12.25 -5.90
N PRO A 301 14.49 13.43 -6.55
CA PRO A 301 13.83 14.64 -6.04
C PRO A 301 12.33 14.43 -5.77
N ASN A 302 11.72 15.28 -4.94
CA ASN A 302 10.28 15.16 -4.64
C ASN A 302 9.46 15.19 -5.94
N ARG A 303 8.47 14.29 -6.05
CA ARG A 303 7.65 14.07 -7.27
C ARG A 303 8.44 13.60 -8.50
N THR A 304 9.61 12.99 -8.31
CA THR A 304 10.34 12.34 -9.40
C THR A 304 9.50 11.29 -10.13
N GLY A 305 9.66 11.23 -11.45
CA GLY A 305 9.09 10.17 -12.30
C GLY A 305 9.82 8.83 -12.16
N TYR A 306 11.03 8.82 -11.58
CA TYR A 306 11.89 7.65 -11.49
C TYR A 306 11.68 6.89 -10.19
N ASN A 307 11.60 5.56 -10.28
CA ASN A 307 11.57 4.68 -9.13
C ASN A 307 12.94 4.03 -8.94
N GLU A 308 13.59 4.29 -7.80
CA GLU A 308 14.97 3.87 -7.55
C GLU A 308 15.18 2.37 -7.76
N ALA A 309 14.28 1.52 -7.24
CA ALA A 309 14.42 0.07 -7.39
C ALA A 309 14.30 -0.39 -8.86
N VAL A 310 13.49 0.29 -9.68
CA VAL A 310 13.36 0.01 -11.11
C VAL A 310 14.63 0.41 -11.87
N GLU A 311 15.18 1.60 -11.60
CA GLU A 311 16.43 2.05 -12.22
C GLU A 311 17.61 1.15 -11.84
N MET A 312 17.73 0.81 -10.56
CA MET A 312 18.73 -0.14 -10.07
C MET A 312 18.61 -1.52 -10.73
N ARG A 313 17.39 -2.00 -10.97
CA ARG A 313 17.14 -3.27 -11.68
C ARG A 313 17.64 -3.20 -13.11
N GLN A 314 17.35 -2.10 -13.81
CA GLN A 314 17.76 -1.92 -15.20
C GLN A 314 19.29 -1.89 -15.32
N GLU A 315 19.97 -1.22 -14.39
CA GLU A 315 21.42 -1.17 -14.36
C GLU A 315 22.06 -2.55 -14.13
N LEU A 316 21.55 -3.34 -13.17
CA LEU A 316 22.03 -4.70 -12.93
C LEU A 316 21.93 -5.60 -14.17
N ILE A 317 20.87 -5.44 -14.95
CA ILE A 317 20.67 -6.18 -16.20
C ILE A 317 21.64 -5.67 -17.27
N SER A 318 21.66 -4.36 -17.52
CA SER A 318 22.39 -3.77 -18.65
C SER A 318 23.91 -3.78 -18.47
N LEU A 319 24.42 -3.49 -17.27
CA LEU A 319 25.85 -3.34 -17.04
C LEU A 319 26.52 -4.62 -16.52
N TYR A 320 25.79 -5.42 -15.75
CA TYR A 320 26.34 -6.59 -15.07
C TYR A 320 25.77 -7.93 -15.56
N GLY A 321 24.84 -7.90 -16.52
CA GLY A 321 24.25 -9.11 -17.10
C GLY A 321 23.46 -9.96 -16.10
N VAL A 322 23.02 -9.37 -14.98
CA VAL A 322 22.25 -10.12 -13.97
C VAL A 322 20.89 -10.47 -14.56
N SER A 323 20.55 -11.76 -14.52
CA SER A 323 19.25 -12.23 -15.00
C SER A 323 18.09 -11.57 -14.23
N PRO A 324 17.02 -11.13 -14.91
CA PRO A 324 15.78 -10.69 -14.25
C PRO A 324 15.20 -11.73 -13.28
N ALA A 325 15.48 -13.03 -13.46
CA ALA A 325 15.07 -14.10 -12.57
C ALA A 325 15.85 -14.14 -11.23
N ARG A 326 16.83 -13.25 -11.06
CA ARG A 326 17.68 -13.11 -9.88
C ARG A 326 17.57 -11.72 -9.23
N ILE A 327 16.59 -10.92 -9.65
CA ILE A 327 16.37 -9.57 -9.11
C ILE A 327 14.91 -9.42 -8.67
N VAL A 328 14.71 -8.98 -7.44
CA VAL A 328 13.41 -8.56 -6.90
C VAL A 328 13.50 -7.08 -6.55
N ILE A 329 12.45 -6.32 -6.86
CA ILE A 329 12.29 -4.93 -6.47
C ILE A 329 11.26 -4.80 -5.34
N GLU A 330 11.56 -3.90 -4.41
CA GLU A 330 10.70 -3.33 -3.41
C GLU A 330 10.64 -1.82 -3.71
N PRO A 331 9.59 -1.36 -4.41
CA PRO A 331 9.58 -0.03 -5.02
C PRO A 331 8.87 1.04 -4.16
N HIS A 332 8.61 0.77 -2.88
CA HIS A 332 7.79 1.65 -2.03
C HIS A 332 8.59 2.35 -0.93
N ALA A 333 9.73 1.79 -0.50
CA ALA A 333 10.51 2.38 0.58
C ALA A 333 10.86 3.84 0.33
N ARG A 334 10.62 4.68 1.34
CA ARG A 334 10.92 6.11 1.32
C ARG A 334 12.16 6.50 2.13
N HIS A 335 12.58 5.64 3.08
CA HIS A 335 13.70 5.88 3.99
C HIS A 335 14.47 4.62 4.29
N THR A 336 15.67 4.73 4.86
CA THR A 336 16.46 3.56 5.30
C THR A 336 15.69 2.67 6.29
N THR A 337 14.86 3.25 7.17
CA THR A 337 14.00 2.53 8.11
C THR A 337 12.96 1.70 7.36
N THR A 338 12.26 2.31 6.39
CA THR A 338 11.24 1.60 5.61
C THR A 338 11.80 0.67 4.54
N ASN A 339 13.02 0.91 4.04
CA ASN A 339 13.77 -0.05 3.20
C ASN A 339 13.93 -1.37 3.96
N LEU A 340 14.40 -1.30 5.20
CA LEU A 340 14.63 -2.48 6.03
C LEU A 340 13.31 -3.18 6.38
N ARG A 341 12.28 -2.42 6.76
CA ARG A 341 10.91 -2.93 7.01
C ARG A 341 10.31 -3.64 5.80
N ASN A 342 10.35 -3.02 4.62
CA ASN A 342 9.73 -3.58 3.43
C ASN A 342 10.51 -4.81 2.92
N CYS A 343 11.83 -4.78 3.03
CA CYS A 343 12.65 -5.97 2.83
C CYS A 343 12.28 -7.10 3.81
N ALA A 344 12.05 -6.80 5.09
CA ALA A 344 11.62 -7.79 6.08
C ALA A 344 10.30 -8.46 5.68
N ARG A 345 9.31 -7.67 5.24
CA ARG A 345 8.00 -8.17 4.75
C ARG A 345 8.18 -9.17 3.60
N LEU A 346 9.04 -8.87 2.63
CA LEU A 346 9.33 -9.77 1.50
C LEU A 346 10.07 -11.04 1.93
N LEU A 347 11.11 -10.89 2.75
CA LEU A 347 11.92 -12.01 3.24
C LEU A 347 11.12 -12.97 4.12
N LEU A 348 10.09 -12.50 4.82
CA LEU A 348 9.20 -13.30 5.67
C LEU A 348 7.97 -13.87 4.93
N ALA A 349 7.90 -13.70 3.61
CA ALA A 349 6.83 -14.21 2.77
C ALA A 349 7.38 -15.24 1.76
N ALA A 350 6.52 -16.17 1.35
CA ALA A 350 6.85 -17.05 0.24
C ALA A 350 7.11 -16.22 -1.04
N PRO A 351 8.09 -16.59 -1.88
CA PRO A 351 8.84 -17.85 -1.89
C PRO A 351 10.20 -17.80 -1.15
N PHE A 352 10.51 -16.75 -0.38
CA PHE A 352 11.84 -16.62 0.25
C PHE A 352 12.08 -17.70 1.32
N ALA A 353 13.31 -18.23 1.35
CA ALA A 353 13.75 -19.16 2.39
C ALA A 353 13.77 -18.50 3.76
N GLN A 354 12.90 -18.98 4.65
CA GLN A 354 12.77 -18.51 6.02
C GLN A 354 13.95 -18.97 6.91
N GLY A 355 14.20 -18.24 8.00
CA GLY A 355 15.22 -18.60 8.99
C GLY A 355 16.67 -18.36 8.57
N LYS A 356 16.93 -17.77 7.40
CA LYS A 356 18.27 -17.40 6.93
C LYS A 356 18.44 -15.87 6.95
N PRO A 357 19.61 -15.35 7.39
CA PRO A 357 19.88 -13.94 7.27
C PRO A 357 19.97 -13.52 5.81
N ALA A 358 19.62 -12.27 5.52
CA ALA A 358 19.98 -11.59 4.29
C ALA A 358 21.34 -10.87 4.46
N LEU A 359 22.03 -10.64 3.35
CA LEU A 359 23.28 -9.87 3.30
C LEU A 359 22.98 -8.48 2.76
N LEU A 360 22.98 -7.47 3.63
CA LEU A 360 22.88 -6.08 3.20
C LEU A 360 24.25 -5.60 2.74
N VAL A 361 24.36 -5.14 1.49
CA VAL A 361 25.61 -4.59 0.94
C VAL A 361 25.49 -3.07 0.82
N THR A 362 26.52 -2.36 1.26
CA THR A 362 26.48 -0.90 1.33
C THR A 362 27.89 -0.28 1.34
N ASP A 363 27.98 1.05 1.47
CA ASP A 363 29.23 1.79 1.63
C ASP A 363 29.63 1.94 3.12
N PRO A 364 30.89 2.30 3.45
CA PRO A 364 31.36 2.35 4.83
C PRO A 364 30.56 3.29 5.75
N ALA A 365 30.11 4.45 5.26
CA ALA A 365 29.37 5.42 6.07
C ALA A 365 27.97 4.88 6.39
N THR A 366 27.27 4.34 5.38
CA THR A 366 25.96 3.73 5.56
C THR A 366 26.03 2.44 6.37
N HIS A 367 27.11 1.66 6.25
CA HIS A 367 27.38 0.50 7.09
C HIS A 367 27.44 0.91 8.57
N ALA A 368 28.24 1.93 8.90
CA ALA A 368 28.35 2.44 10.27
C ALA A 368 27.03 2.99 10.80
N TYR A 369 26.24 3.67 9.95
CA TYR A 369 24.92 4.16 10.30
C TYR A 369 23.95 3.04 10.63
N ILE A 370 23.74 2.08 9.72
CA ILE A 370 22.75 0.99 9.89
C ILE A 370 23.17 0.02 11.00
N GLY A 371 24.48 -0.21 11.17
CA GLY A 371 25.02 -1.03 12.24
C GLY A 371 25.06 -0.35 13.62
N GLY A 372 24.74 0.95 13.70
CA GLY A 372 24.86 1.75 14.92
C GLY A 372 23.55 1.94 15.69
N GLU A 373 23.67 2.37 16.95
CA GLU A 373 22.52 2.62 17.84
C GLU A 373 21.58 3.73 17.35
N GLY A 374 22.11 4.71 16.61
CA GLY A 374 21.33 5.81 16.08
C GLY A 374 20.24 5.35 15.10
N PHE A 375 20.53 4.35 14.27
CA PHE A 375 19.53 3.77 13.36
C PHE A 375 18.47 2.97 14.13
N ALA A 376 18.87 2.22 15.16
CA ALA A 376 17.94 1.53 16.05
C ALA A 376 17.00 2.52 16.78
N ALA A 377 17.55 3.62 17.31
CA ALA A 377 16.75 4.68 17.93
C ALA A 377 15.75 5.29 16.94
N ARG A 378 16.16 5.50 15.68
CA ARG A 378 15.30 5.99 14.61
C ARG A 378 14.18 5.00 14.27
N ASN A 379 14.46 3.70 14.17
CA ASN A 379 13.44 2.67 13.97
C ASN A 379 12.37 2.71 15.06
N ARG A 380 12.77 2.79 16.33
CA ARG A 380 11.82 2.90 17.44
C ARG A 380 10.99 4.18 17.40
N ALA A 381 11.59 5.30 17.01
CA ALA A 381 10.88 6.57 16.92
C ALA A 381 9.90 6.63 15.73
N GLU A 382 10.28 6.06 14.58
CA GLU A 382 9.50 6.15 13.35
C GLU A 382 8.50 5.00 13.17
N LEU A 383 8.89 3.78 13.54
CA LEU A 383 8.11 2.56 13.32
C LEU A 383 7.50 2.00 14.62
N GLY A 384 8.04 2.38 15.78
CA GLY A 384 7.64 1.80 17.08
C GLY A 384 8.29 0.44 17.38
N TYR A 385 9.08 -0.12 16.45
CA TYR A 385 9.76 -1.41 16.58
C TYR A 385 11.03 -1.46 15.73
N GLU A 386 11.85 -2.50 15.92
CA GLU A 386 12.97 -2.80 15.03
C GLU A 386 12.51 -3.71 13.88
N PRO A 387 12.72 -3.35 12.60
CA PRO A 387 12.34 -4.20 11.46
C PRO A 387 12.96 -5.60 11.44
N GLY A 388 14.03 -5.78 12.21
CA GLY A 388 14.78 -7.00 12.35
C GLY A 388 16.12 -6.74 13.02
N ARG A 389 16.86 -7.82 13.27
CA ARG A 389 18.18 -7.74 13.89
C ARG A 389 19.25 -7.52 12.83
N VAL A 390 19.98 -6.41 12.97
CA VAL A 390 21.20 -6.11 12.21
C VAL A 390 22.42 -6.57 13.01
N SER A 391 23.40 -7.15 12.32
CA SER A 391 24.70 -7.54 12.91
C SER A 391 25.81 -7.44 11.86
N ALA A 392 27.07 -7.49 12.29
CA ALA A 392 28.22 -7.41 11.39
C ALA A 392 28.19 -8.48 10.28
N GLY A 393 28.52 -8.06 9.06
CA GLY A 393 28.71 -8.95 7.91
C GLY A 393 30.11 -9.58 7.85
N PRO A 394 30.40 -10.30 6.77
CA PRO A 394 31.72 -10.87 6.51
C PRO A 394 32.81 -9.83 6.22
N ASP A 395 32.46 -8.59 5.90
CA ASP A 395 33.41 -7.52 5.54
C ASP A 395 32.89 -6.13 5.93
N ALA A 396 33.72 -5.10 5.75
CA ALA A 396 33.40 -3.70 6.11
C ALA A 396 32.35 -3.03 5.21
N LEU A 397 31.82 -3.75 4.21
CA LEU A 397 30.83 -3.26 3.25
C LEU A 397 29.53 -4.06 3.33
N SER A 398 29.37 -4.89 4.37
CA SER A 398 28.20 -5.74 4.50
C SER A 398 27.73 -5.92 5.94
N LEU A 399 26.42 -6.07 6.08
CA LEU A 399 25.72 -6.37 7.33
C LEU A 399 24.86 -7.62 7.14
N ARG A 400 24.65 -8.36 8.21
CA ARG A 400 23.66 -9.44 8.27
C ARG A 400 22.36 -8.88 8.80
N PHE A 401 21.26 -9.22 8.14
CA PHE A 401 19.92 -8.83 8.55
C PHE A 401 19.03 -10.05 8.76
N VAL A 402 18.42 -10.17 9.94
CA VAL A 402 17.40 -11.18 10.24
C VAL A 402 16.07 -10.46 10.43
N PRO A 403 15.07 -10.68 9.56
CA PRO A 403 13.83 -9.92 9.58
C PRO A 403 12.93 -10.28 10.78
N ASP A 404 12.15 -9.30 11.25
CA ASP A 404 11.17 -9.46 12.33
C ASP A 404 9.73 -9.33 11.80
N ALA A 405 8.81 -10.15 12.34
CA ALA A 405 7.42 -10.21 11.91
C ALA A 405 6.60 -8.98 12.30
N HIS A 406 7.02 -8.17 13.27
CA HIS A 406 6.43 -6.85 13.53
C HIS A 406 6.42 -5.98 12.28
N SER A 407 7.36 -6.21 11.36
CA SER A 407 7.39 -5.52 10.07
C SER A 407 6.12 -5.69 9.25
N PHE A 408 5.29 -6.72 9.46
CA PHE A 408 4.01 -6.84 8.73
C PHE A 408 2.94 -5.86 9.19
N HIS A 409 3.09 -5.26 10.37
CA HIS A 409 2.12 -4.28 10.84
C HIS A 409 2.01 -3.14 9.83
N VAL A 410 0.78 -2.78 9.50
CA VAL A 410 0.44 -1.63 8.68
C VAL A 410 0.38 -0.40 9.58
N ASP A 411 1.08 0.68 9.23
CA ASP A 411 1.01 1.99 9.88
C ASP A 411 0.16 2.96 9.02
N PRO A 412 -1.13 3.16 9.34
CA PRO A 412 -1.98 4.10 8.62
C PRO A 412 -1.52 5.57 8.70
N GLN A 413 -0.58 5.91 9.59
CA GLN A 413 -0.01 7.25 9.72
C GLN A 413 1.11 7.52 8.72
N ASP A 414 1.57 6.50 7.97
CA ASP A 414 2.48 6.66 6.83
C ASP A 414 1.78 6.23 5.53
N PRO A 415 0.80 7.01 5.02
CA PRO A 415 -0.06 6.55 3.93
C PRO A 415 0.69 6.29 2.61
N LEU A 416 1.92 6.77 2.46
CA LEU A 416 2.74 6.57 1.25
C LEU A 416 3.59 5.30 1.34
N ASP A 417 3.87 4.81 2.54
CA ASP A 417 4.53 3.53 2.79
C ASP A 417 4.06 2.94 4.13
N PRO A 418 2.79 2.51 4.24
CA PRO A 418 2.21 2.04 5.49
C PRO A 418 2.72 0.65 5.87
#